data_AF-A0A0G1B8D6-F1
#
_entry.id   AF-A0A0G1B8D6-F1
#
_cell.length_a   1.000
_cell.length_b   1.000
_cell.length_c   1.000
_cell.angle_alpha   90.00
_cell.angle_beta   90.00
_cell.angle_gamma   90.00
#
_symmetry.space_group_name_H-M   'P 1'
#
loop_
_entity.id
_entity.type
_entity.pdbx_description
1 polymer ?
#
loop_
_entity_poly.entity_id
_entity_poly.type
_entity_poly.pdbx_seq_one_letter_code
_entity_poly.pdbx_strand_id
1 'polypeptide(L)' 'MEKSCYFCQENIQQIDFKDTATLRNFLSGQGKILPPRRTGVCRKHQRALAQAIKRARAMALLSFVSR' A
#
# COMPACT_ATOMS: atom_id res chain seq x y z
N MET A 1 -7.49 1.75 19.47
CA MET A 1 -6.39 0.78 19.29
C MET A 1 -5.37 1.41 18.35
N GLU A 2 -4.32 2.00 18.91
CA GLU A 2 -3.18 2.50 18.14
C GLU A 2 -2.43 1.29 17.57
N LYS A 3 -2.90 0.77 16.43
CA LYS A 3 -2.10 -0.14 15.63
C LYS A 3 -0.93 0.68 15.13
N SER A 4 0.26 0.38 15.65
CA SER A 4 1.50 0.94 15.16
C SER A 4 1.58 0.66 13.66
N CYS A 5 1.78 1.74 12.89
CA CYS A 5 1.86 1.63 11.45
C CYS A 5 3.11 0.81 11.08
N TYR A 6 2.93 -0.25 10.30
CA TYR A 6 4.02 -1.11 9.80
C TYR A 6 5.22 -0.30 9.30
N PHE A 7 4.99 0.65 8.38
CA PHE A 7 6.06 1.50 7.84
C PHE A 7 6.75 2.39 8.88
N CYS A 8 6.05 2.78 9.96
CA CYS A 8 6.68 3.52 11.05
C CYS A 8 7.58 2.62 11.91
N GLN A 9 7.18 1.38 12.14
CA GLN A 9 7.97 0.42 12.94
C GLN A 9 9.24 0.01 12.21
N GLU A 10 9.13 -0.25 10.92
CA GLU A 10 10.25 -0.63 10.06
C GLU A 10 11.12 0.57 9.63
N ASN A 11 10.84 1.79 10.12
CA ASN A 11 11.52 3.03 9.73
C ASN A 11 11.57 3.26 8.20
N ILE A 12 10.56 2.78 7.48
CA ILE A 12 10.45 2.92 6.02
C ILE A 12 9.94 4.33 5.72
N GLN A 13 10.85 5.22 5.32
CA GLN A 13 10.49 6.59 4.97
C GLN A 13 9.86 6.72 3.57
N GLN A 14 10.23 5.83 2.65
CA GLN A 14 9.81 5.87 1.26
C GLN A 14 9.32 4.49 0.81
N ILE A 15 8.10 4.46 0.27
CA ILE A 15 7.47 3.22 -0.21
C ILE A 15 7.77 3.11 -1.70
N ASP A 16 8.61 2.14 -2.09
CA ASP A 16 8.93 1.89 -3.49
C ASP A 16 7.74 1.25 -4.21
N PHE A 17 7.45 1.72 -5.43
CA PHE A 17 6.42 1.15 -6.28
C PHE A 17 6.85 -0.18 -6.91
N LYS A 18 8.16 -0.46 -6.95
CA LYS A 18 8.73 -1.70 -7.51
C LYS A 18 8.53 -2.91 -6.58
N ASP A 19 8.37 -2.67 -5.28
CA ASP A 19 8.16 -3.72 -4.29
C ASP A 19 6.71 -4.21 -4.30
N THR A 20 6.36 -4.96 -5.34
CA THR A 20 5.01 -5.50 -5.51
C THR A 20 4.59 -6.47 -4.42
N ALA A 21 5.54 -7.14 -3.76
CA ALA A 21 5.25 -8.08 -2.67
C ALA A 21 4.63 -7.35 -1.48
N THR A 22 5.28 -6.25 -1.06
CA THR A 22 4.79 -5.43 0.05
C THR A 22 3.49 -4.71 -0.32
N LEU A 23 3.39 -4.19 -1.55
CA LEU A 23 2.18 -3.47 -2.00
C LEU A 23 0.94 -4.36 -2.08
N ARG A 24 1.08 -5.64 -2.44
CA ARG A 24 -0.05 -6.60 -2.53
C ARG A 24 -0.74 -6.79 -1.19
N ASN A 25 -0.01 -6.72 -0.07
CA ASN A 25 -0.58 -6.83 1.28
C ASN A 25 -1.57 -5.70 1.62
N PHE A 26 -1.53 -4.60 0.87
CA PHE A 26 -2.42 -3.44 1.05
C PHE A 26 -3.52 -3.36 -0.02
N LEU A 27 -3.70 -4.42 -0.81
CA LEU A 27 -4.78 -4.55 -1.78
C LEU A 27 -5.85 -5.53 -1.28
N SER A 28 -7.10 -5.30 -1.68
CA SER A 28 -8.17 -6.28 -1.53
C SER A 28 -8.01 -7.40 -2.55
N GLY A 29 -8.76 -8.50 -2.37
CA GLY A 29 -8.83 -9.57 -3.36
C GLY A 29 -9.28 -9.10 -4.76
N GLN A 30 -10.04 -7.99 -4.85
CA GLN A 30 -10.42 -7.38 -6.14
C GLN A 30 -9.37 -6.39 -6.67
N GLY A 31 -8.21 -6.27 -6.02
CA GLY A 31 -7.16 -5.33 -6.37
C GLY A 31 -7.42 -3.89 -5.91
N LYS A 32 -8.45 -3.59 -5.10
CA LYS A 32 -8.71 -2.22 -4.59
C LYS A 32 -7.76 -1.88 -3.46
N ILE A 33 -7.37 -0.60 -3.31
CA ILE A 33 -6.52 -0.16 -2.19
C ILE A 33 -7.32 -0.28 -0.88
N LEU A 34 -6.79 -0.98 0.11
CA LEU A 34 -7.43 -1.14 1.41
C LEU A 34 -7.42 0.18 2.22
N PRO A 35 -8.51 0.48 2.96
CA PRO A 35 -8.57 1.68 3.77
C PRO A 35 -7.66 1.58 5.02
N PRO A 36 -7.20 2.72 5.58
CA PRO A 36 -6.34 2.76 6.77
C PRO A 36 -6.87 1.97 7.97
N ARG A 37 -8.20 1.90 8.14
CA ARG A 37 -8.85 1.17 9.23
C ARG A 37 -8.59 -0.34 9.17
N ARG A 38 -8.41 -0.89 7.95
CA ARG A 38 -8.06 -2.30 7.73
C ARG A 38 -6.55 -2.52 7.81
N THR A 39 -5.77 -1.62 7.20
CA THR A 39 -4.32 -1.78 7.05
C THR A 39 -3.52 -1.38 8.29
N GLY A 40 -4.08 -0.56 9.17
CA GLY A 40 -3.36 -0.02 10.34
C GLY A 40 -2.29 1.03 9.97
N VAL A 41 -2.27 1.51 8.73
CA VAL A 41 -1.26 2.45 8.24
C VAL A 41 -1.63 3.89 8.62
N CYS A 42 -0.64 4.69 9.03
CA CYS A 42 -0.86 6.09 9.38
C CYS A 42 -1.25 6.93 8.13
N ARG A 43 -1.91 8.08 8.32
CA ARG A 43 -2.36 8.93 7.20
C ARG A 43 -1.22 9.36 6.26
N LYS A 44 -0.01 9.61 6.80
CA LYS A 44 1.17 9.99 6.00
C LYS A 44 1.57 8.85 5.07
N HIS A 45 1.80 7.65 5.63
CA HIS A 45 2.18 6.49 4.84
C HIS A 45 1.06 6.00 3.92
N GLN A 46 -0.21 6.16 4.27
CA GLN A 46 -1.32 5.82 3.37
C GLN A 46 -1.28 6.65 2.08
N ARG A 47 -0.95 7.95 2.16
CA ARG A 47 -0.83 8.81 0.96
C ARG A 47 0.33 8.35 0.07
N ALA A 48 1.49 8.09 0.69
CA ALA A 48 2.67 7.58 -0.02
C ALA A 48 2.39 6.20 -0.67
N LEU A 49 1.77 5.29 0.09
CA LEU A 49 1.37 3.97 -0.35
C LEU A 49 0.41 4.04 -1.55
N ALA A 50 -0.61 4.89 -1.47
CA ALA A 50 -1.56 5.06 -2.58
C ALA A 50 -0.87 5.61 -3.84
N GLN A 51 0.12 6.49 -3.70
CA GLN A 51 0.91 6.98 -4.83
C GLN A 51 1.80 5.90 -5.42
N ALA A 52 2.47 5.10 -4.58
CA ALA A 52 3.28 3.96 -5.01
C ALA A 52 2.43 2.92 -5.75
N ILE A 53 1.26 2.54 -5.23
CA ILE A 53 0.34 1.61 -5.88
C ILE A 53 -0.13 2.14 -7.24
N LYS A 54 -0.48 3.43 -7.34
CA LYS A 54 -0.87 4.04 -8.62
C LYS A 54 0.25 4.00 -9.65
N ARG A 55 1.50 4.27 -9.25
CA ARG A 55 2.68 4.15 -10.11
C ARG A 55 2.91 2.71 -10.55
N ALA A 56 2.86 1.76 -9.63
CA ALA A 56 2.99 0.33 -9.93
C ALA A 56 1.93 -0.15 -10.94
N ARG A 57 0.69 0.33 -10.82
CA ARG A 57 -0.37 0.04 -11.80
C ARG A 57 -0.12 0.63 -13.18
N ALA A 58 0.37 1.87 -13.25
CA ALA A 58 0.75 2.50 -14.52
C ALA A 58 1.89 1.75 -15.22
N MET A 59 2.77 1.10 -14.46
CA MET A 59 3.86 0.26 -14.97
C MET A 59 3.48 -1.21 -15.17
N ALA A 60 2.19 -1.55 -15.11
CA ALA A 60 1.68 -2.91 -15.24
C ALA A 60 2.22 -3.93 -14.20
N LEU A 61 2.81 -3.46 -13.09
CA LEU A 61 3.30 -4.31 -12.00
C LEU A 61 2.17 -4.82 -11.09
N LEU A 62 1.07 -4.06 -11.01
CA LEU A 62 -0.13 -4.38 -10.24
C LEU A 62 -1.37 -4.17 -11.12
N SER A 63 -2.38 -5.02 -10.94
CA SER A 63 -3.65 -4.85 -11.65
C SER A 63 -4.50 -3.75 -11.03
N PHE A 64 -5.33 -3.11 -11.87
CA PHE A 64 -6.36 -2.16 -11.39
C PHE A 64 -7.55 -2.88 -10.77
N VAL A 65 -7.89 -4.05 -11.33
CA VAL A 65 -8.98 -4.92 -10.92
C VAL A 65 -8.49 -6.36 -11.05
N SER A 66 -8.76 -7.18 -10.02
CA SER A 66 -8.63 -8.63 -10.11
C SER A 66 -10.02 -9.24 -10.32
N ARG A 67 -10.08 -10.30 -11.13
CA ARG A 67 -11.31 -11.06 -11.40
C ARG A 67 -11.70 -11.88 -10.18
#